data_AF-A0AAD9MLV6-F1
#
_entry.id   AF-A0AAD9MLV6-F1
#
_cell.length_a   1.000
_cell.length_b   1.000
_cell.length_c   1.000
_cell.angle_alpha   90.00
_cell.angle_beta   90.00
_cell.angle_gamma   90.00
#
_symmetry.space_group_name_H-M   'P 1'
#
loop_
_entity.id
_entity.type
_entity.pdbx_description
1 polymer ?
#
loop_
_entity_poly.entity_id
_entity_poly.type
_entity_poly.pdbx_seq_one_letter_code
_entity_poly.pdbx_strand_id
1 'polypeptide(L)'
;MEDSHPGINQVLCNGALSMRRTDKNLSRSAVDLTLEQTINADAASRHTGIVAFNNSDSARQRWMLTRSARSAIVGKLRAKAVLKSPDDVTKSLKPYRFKKDHEDLKSLKNGIKSIINPFCVPPRQPLFNIVTGRDVSDNVRDDLVDCQKIGKIWGQEFVDRCFEDENRFDRPIRRRKVKSFTAITTKTMIRGKDEKLLELRGTRDLFGRLLYISI
;
A
#
# COMPACT_ATOMS: atom_id res chain seq x y z
N MET A 1 16.97 -37.56 -12.03
CA MET A 1 16.48 -36.79 -10.86
C MET A 1 16.44 -37.69 -9.63
N GLU A 2 15.89 -38.91 -9.75
CA GLU A 2 15.98 -39.93 -8.68
C GLU A 2 17.44 -40.28 -8.33
N ASP A 3 18.32 -40.35 -9.32
CA ASP A 3 19.73 -40.75 -9.11
C ASP A 3 20.57 -39.68 -8.42
N SER A 4 20.21 -38.39 -8.57
CA SER A 4 20.91 -37.27 -7.94
C SER A 4 20.24 -36.79 -6.65
N HIS A 5 18.93 -36.97 -6.52
CA HIS A 5 18.14 -36.61 -5.34
C HIS A 5 17.05 -37.68 -5.11
N PRO A 6 17.41 -38.81 -4.46
CA PRO A 6 16.48 -39.91 -4.23
C PRO A 6 15.26 -39.45 -3.44
N GLY A 7 14.07 -39.85 -3.88
CA GLY A 7 12.80 -39.48 -3.25
C GLY A 7 12.20 -38.15 -3.72
N ILE A 8 12.89 -37.41 -4.60
CA ILE A 8 12.35 -36.15 -5.15
C ILE A 8 11.06 -36.37 -5.94
N ASN A 9 10.92 -37.50 -6.63
CA ASN A 9 9.68 -37.81 -7.36
C ASN A 9 8.51 -38.03 -6.41
N GLN A 10 8.73 -38.73 -5.29
CA GLN A 10 7.69 -38.92 -4.28
C GLN A 10 7.29 -37.58 -3.61
N VAL A 11 8.26 -36.69 -3.40
CA VAL A 11 8.03 -35.33 -2.87
C VAL A 11 7.25 -34.44 -3.85
N LEU A 12 7.58 -34.50 -5.15
CA LEU A 12 6.86 -33.79 -6.21
C LEU A 12 5.43 -34.31 -6.39
N CYS A 13 5.24 -35.63 -6.45
CA CYS A 13 3.92 -36.27 -6.50
C CYS A 13 3.06 -35.97 -5.25
N ASN A 14 3.69 -35.73 -4.10
CA ASN A 14 3.02 -35.33 -2.86
C ASN A 14 2.73 -33.82 -2.75
N GLY A 15 2.94 -33.05 -3.84
CA GLY A 15 2.53 -31.66 -3.96
C GLY A 15 3.61 -30.63 -3.62
N ALA A 16 4.88 -31.00 -3.55
CA ALA A 16 5.97 -30.03 -3.39
C ALA A 16 6.13 -29.10 -4.61
N LEU A 17 5.71 -29.56 -5.78
CA LEU A 17 5.52 -28.75 -6.97
C LEU A 17 4.40 -29.37 -7.81
N SER A 18 3.21 -28.76 -7.81
CA SER A 18 2.12 -29.20 -8.68
C SER A 18 1.75 -28.07 -9.64
N MET A 19 1.92 -28.29 -10.94
CA MET A 19 1.34 -27.45 -11.98
C MET A 19 0.13 -28.19 -12.56
N ARG A 20 -1.08 -27.76 -12.19
CA ARG A 20 -2.30 -28.29 -12.83
C ARG A 20 -2.45 -27.62 -14.19
N ARG A 21 -2.50 -28.41 -15.27
CA ARG A 21 -2.84 -27.90 -16.61
C ARG A 21 -4.27 -27.35 -16.60
N THR A 22 -4.41 -26.12 -17.09
CA THR A 22 -5.69 -25.43 -17.24
C THR A 22 -6.03 -25.26 -18.71
N ASP A 23 -7.27 -25.54 -19.07
CA ASP A 23 -7.79 -25.37 -20.44
C ASP A 23 -8.25 -23.93 -20.71
N LYS A 24 -8.09 -23.02 -19.73
CA LYS A 24 -8.39 -21.60 -19.89
C LYS A 24 -7.33 -20.91 -20.75
N ASN A 25 -7.76 -20.25 -21.82
CA ASN A 25 -6.87 -19.60 -22.79
C ASN A 25 -6.11 -18.37 -22.26
N LEU A 26 -6.57 -17.74 -21.17
CA LEU A 26 -6.06 -16.44 -20.70
C LEU A 26 -5.23 -16.49 -19.41
N SER A 27 -5.04 -17.67 -18.81
CA SER A 27 -4.36 -17.83 -17.51
C SER A 27 -3.33 -18.96 -17.57
N ARG A 28 -2.45 -18.93 -18.59
CA ARG A 28 -1.47 -19.99 -18.89
C ARG A 28 -0.02 -19.65 -18.56
N SER A 29 0.25 -18.46 -18.02
CA SER A 29 1.61 -18.14 -17.58
C SER A 29 2.00 -19.11 -16.47
N ALA A 30 3.10 -19.83 -16.65
CA ALA A 30 3.58 -20.82 -15.69
C ALA A 30 3.85 -20.19 -14.30
N VAL A 31 4.28 -18.93 -14.28
CA VAL A 31 4.52 -18.15 -13.06
C VAL A 31 3.19 -17.86 -12.36
N ASP A 32 2.20 -17.36 -13.09
CA ASP A 32 0.86 -17.04 -12.57
C ASP A 32 0.14 -18.28 -12.02
N LEU A 33 0.21 -19.41 -12.75
CA LEU A 33 -0.31 -20.70 -12.29
C LEU A 33 0.35 -21.19 -11.02
N THR A 34 1.68 -21.09 -10.94
CA THR A 34 2.43 -21.54 -9.77
C THR A 34 2.08 -20.68 -8.57
N LEU A 35 1.95 -19.37 -8.78
CA LEU A 35 1.57 -18.40 -7.74
C LEU A 35 0.14 -18.63 -7.26
N GLU A 36 -0.81 -18.85 -8.18
CA GLU A 36 -2.21 -19.17 -7.88
C GLU A 36 -2.36 -20.50 -7.11
N GLN A 37 -1.60 -21.52 -7.49
CA GLN A 37 -1.72 -22.89 -6.96
C GLN A 37 -0.90 -23.15 -5.69
N THR A 38 0.07 -22.28 -5.37
CA THR A 38 0.89 -22.41 -4.16
C THR A 38 0.64 -21.27 -3.18
N ILE A 39 0.89 -20.03 -3.60
CA ILE A 39 0.86 -18.85 -2.73
C ILE A 39 -0.59 -18.38 -2.53
N ASN A 40 -1.38 -18.22 -3.60
CA ASN A 40 -2.72 -17.63 -3.51
C ASN A 40 -3.81 -18.62 -3.08
N ALA A 41 -3.66 -19.92 -3.38
CA ALA A 41 -4.61 -20.96 -2.99
C ALA A 41 -4.98 -20.88 -1.50
N ASP A 42 -3.99 -20.63 -0.63
CA ASP A 42 -4.22 -20.46 0.81
C ASP A 42 -4.25 -19.00 1.27
N ALA A 43 -3.71 -18.05 0.48
CA ALA A 43 -3.73 -16.61 0.77
C ALA A 43 -5.07 -15.92 0.51
N ALA A 44 -5.87 -16.44 -0.43
CA ALA A 44 -7.12 -15.81 -0.88
C ALA A 44 -8.33 -16.20 -0.02
N SER A 45 -8.18 -17.21 0.84
CA SER A 45 -9.24 -17.66 1.76
C SER A 45 -9.54 -16.59 2.82
N ARG A 46 -10.82 -16.26 3.03
CA ARG A 46 -11.24 -15.27 4.05
C ARG A 46 -10.91 -15.70 5.49
N HIS A 47 -10.59 -16.98 5.72
CA HIS A 47 -10.25 -17.55 7.02
C HIS A 47 -8.75 -17.84 7.22
N THR A 48 -7.96 -17.98 6.15
CA THR A 48 -6.51 -18.28 6.20
C THR A 48 -5.64 -17.29 5.43
N GLY A 49 -6.28 -16.31 4.78
CA GLY A 49 -5.64 -15.33 3.93
C GLY A 49 -4.91 -14.24 4.69
N ILE A 50 -4.20 -13.39 3.96
CA ILE A 50 -3.50 -12.24 4.54
C ILE A 50 -4.55 -11.21 4.97
N VAL A 51 -4.94 -11.25 6.25
CA VAL A 51 -5.94 -10.33 6.83
C VAL A 51 -5.32 -8.97 7.19
N ALA A 52 -4.01 -8.91 7.45
CA ALA A 52 -3.29 -7.67 7.76
C ALA A 52 -1.77 -7.80 7.53
N PHE A 53 -1.12 -6.70 7.19
CA PHE A 53 0.34 -6.59 7.17
C PHE A 53 0.85 -6.16 8.55
N ASN A 54 1.77 -6.93 9.13
CA ASN A 54 2.51 -6.54 10.33
C ASN A 54 3.78 -5.78 9.92
N ASN A 55 4.07 -4.64 10.57
CA ASN A 55 5.30 -3.86 10.37
C ASN A 55 6.54 -4.45 11.05
N SER A 56 6.40 -5.53 11.82
CA SER A 56 7.52 -6.26 12.41
C SER A 56 8.21 -7.15 11.37
N ASP A 57 9.47 -6.84 11.05
CA ASP A 57 10.26 -7.63 10.11
C ASP A 57 10.50 -9.07 10.57
N SER A 58 10.68 -9.29 11.88
CA SER A 58 10.83 -10.64 12.44
C SER A 58 9.55 -11.48 12.35
N ALA A 59 8.38 -10.84 12.44
CA ALA A 59 7.11 -11.51 12.21
C ALA A 59 6.92 -11.85 10.72
N ARG A 60 7.36 -10.96 9.81
CA ARG A 60 7.32 -11.18 8.35
C ARG A 60 8.24 -12.32 7.93
N GLN A 61 9.49 -12.34 8.40
CA GLN A 61 10.45 -13.40 8.10
C GLN A 61 9.96 -14.76 8.59
N ARG A 62 9.52 -14.85 9.86
CA ARG A 62 8.94 -16.09 10.39
C ARG A 62 7.72 -16.54 9.60
N TRP A 63 6.87 -15.60 9.19
CA TRP A 63 5.72 -15.93 8.34
C TRP A 63 6.17 -16.46 6.98
N MET A 64 7.08 -15.79 6.28
CA MET A 64 7.62 -16.25 4.99
C MET A 64 8.21 -17.66 5.07
N LEU A 65 9.00 -17.94 6.10
CA LEU A 65 9.65 -19.24 6.30
C LEU A 65 8.66 -20.36 6.64
N THR A 66 7.65 -20.08 7.47
CA THR A 66 6.75 -21.11 8.02
C THR A 66 5.44 -21.26 7.26
N ARG A 67 5.10 -20.32 6.38
CA ARG A 67 3.79 -20.26 5.73
C ARG A 67 3.50 -21.49 4.89
N SER A 68 4.42 -21.91 4.02
CA SER A 68 4.22 -23.05 3.12
C SER A 68 3.98 -24.34 3.91
N ALA A 69 4.80 -24.60 4.92
CA ALA A 69 4.62 -25.75 5.82
C ALA A 69 3.29 -25.70 6.57
N ARG A 70 2.90 -24.53 7.11
CA ARG A 70 1.61 -24.34 7.80
C ARG A 70 0.43 -24.57 6.87
N SER A 71 0.50 -24.05 5.64
CA SER A 71 -0.52 -24.27 4.61
C SER A 71 -0.65 -25.75 4.26
N ALA A 72 0.48 -26.44 4.02
CA ALA A 72 0.49 -27.87 3.72
C ALA A 72 -0.11 -28.73 4.85
N ILE A 73 0.23 -28.41 6.11
CA ILE A 73 -0.33 -29.10 7.29
C ILE A 73 -1.84 -28.87 7.38
N VAL A 74 -2.29 -27.61 7.29
CA VAL A 74 -3.72 -27.26 7.34
C VAL A 74 -4.49 -27.89 6.18
N GLY A 75 -3.93 -27.87 4.98
CA GLY A 75 -4.51 -28.50 3.79
C GLY A 75 -4.69 -30.01 3.96
N LYS A 76 -3.67 -30.71 4.49
CA LYS A 76 -3.77 -32.14 4.82
C LYS A 76 -4.80 -32.41 5.92
N LEU A 77 -4.85 -31.57 6.95
CA LEU A 77 -5.81 -31.71 8.05
C LEU A 77 -7.25 -31.53 7.56
N ARG A 78 -7.50 -30.49 6.75
CA ARG A 78 -8.82 -30.22 6.14
C ARG A 78 -9.26 -31.35 5.22
N ALA A 79 -8.34 -31.92 4.43
CA ALA A 79 -8.63 -33.07 3.59
C ALA A 79 -9.04 -34.29 4.43
N LYS A 80 -8.30 -34.60 5.51
CA LYS A 80 -8.63 -35.68 6.45
C LYS A 80 -9.97 -35.47 7.16
N ALA A 81 -10.30 -34.23 7.49
CA ALA A 81 -11.56 -33.87 8.13
C ALA A 81 -12.75 -33.74 7.15
N VAL A 82 -12.55 -34.02 5.85
CA VAL A 82 -13.57 -33.85 4.80
C VAL A 82 -14.11 -32.40 4.71
N LEU A 83 -13.28 -31.43 5.12
CA LEU A 83 -13.58 -29.99 5.10
C LEU A 83 -13.00 -29.29 3.86
N LYS A 84 -12.39 -30.06 2.94
CA LYS A 84 -11.85 -29.51 1.70
C LYS A 84 -12.97 -29.41 0.68
N SER A 85 -13.62 -28.23 0.61
CA SER A 85 -14.58 -27.93 -0.44
C SER A 85 -13.87 -27.70 -1.78
N PRO A 86 -14.47 -28.04 -2.93
CA PRO A 86 -14.02 -27.56 -4.22
C PRO A 86 -14.02 -26.02 -4.23
N ASP A 87 -13.14 -25.43 -5.05
CA ASP A 87 -13.05 -23.97 -5.18
C ASP A 87 -14.40 -23.38 -5.62
N ASP A 88 -15.04 -22.66 -4.71
CA ASP A 88 -16.33 -21.99 -4.94
C ASP A 88 -16.09 -20.63 -5.60
N VAL A 89 -15.92 -20.65 -6.92
CA VAL A 89 -15.84 -19.44 -7.77
C VAL A 89 -17.16 -18.67 -7.83
N THR A 90 -18.27 -19.28 -7.41
CA THR A 90 -19.59 -18.66 -7.45
C THR A 90 -19.64 -17.39 -6.60
N LYS A 91 -18.88 -17.30 -5.51
CA LYS A 91 -18.76 -16.07 -4.70
C LYS A 91 -18.18 -14.88 -5.47
N SER A 92 -17.22 -15.13 -6.36
CA SER A 92 -16.60 -14.09 -7.19
C SER A 92 -17.52 -13.63 -8.33
N LEU A 93 -18.42 -14.52 -8.76
CA LEU A 93 -19.42 -14.25 -9.80
C LEU A 93 -20.71 -13.60 -9.25
N LYS A 94 -20.78 -13.28 -7.95
CA LYS A 94 -21.97 -12.65 -7.37
C LYS A 94 -22.06 -11.17 -7.80
N PRO A 95 -23.26 -10.65 -8.11
CA PRO A 95 -23.44 -9.25 -8.55
C PRO A 95 -22.84 -8.19 -7.61
N TYR A 96 -22.90 -8.41 -6.29
CA TYR A 96 -22.28 -7.48 -5.34
C TYR A 96 -20.75 -7.40 -5.49
N ARG A 97 -20.10 -8.50 -5.89
CA ARG A 97 -18.65 -8.56 -6.08
C ARG A 97 -18.25 -7.83 -7.35
N PHE A 98 -18.97 -8.05 -8.44
CA PHE A 98 -18.82 -7.28 -9.67
C PHE A 98 -18.96 -5.77 -9.45
N LYS A 99 -20.00 -5.36 -8.71
CA LYS A 99 -20.22 -3.94 -8.39
C LYS A 99 -19.02 -3.35 -7.63
N LYS A 100 -18.55 -4.05 -6.60
CA LYS A 100 -17.41 -3.62 -5.79
C LYS A 100 -16.13 -3.53 -6.63
N ASP A 101 -15.82 -4.58 -7.40
CA ASP A 101 -14.61 -4.60 -8.21
C ASP A 101 -14.64 -3.50 -9.30
N HIS A 102 -15.82 -3.20 -9.85
CA HIS A 102 -16.02 -2.08 -10.77
C HIS A 102 -15.81 -0.71 -10.09
N GLU A 103 -16.32 -0.53 -8.87
CA GLU A 103 -16.10 0.68 -8.07
C GLU A 103 -14.60 0.86 -7.73
N ASP A 104 -13.93 -0.21 -7.32
CA ASP A 104 -12.49 -0.21 -7.02
C ASP A 104 -11.66 0.12 -8.27
N LEU A 105 -11.97 -0.47 -9.42
CA LEU A 105 -11.32 -0.17 -10.70
C LEU A 105 -11.57 1.28 -11.14
N LYS A 106 -12.80 1.78 -10.97
CA LYS A 106 -13.14 3.17 -11.28
C LYS A 106 -12.35 4.13 -10.39
N SER A 107 -12.23 3.83 -9.10
CA SER A 107 -11.43 4.60 -8.15
C SER A 107 -9.96 4.63 -8.55
N LEU A 108 -9.37 3.48 -8.89
CA LEU A 108 -7.99 3.39 -9.37
C LEU A 108 -7.78 4.21 -10.66
N LYS A 109 -8.65 4.05 -11.65
CA LYS A 109 -8.59 4.78 -12.92
C LYS A 109 -8.67 6.29 -12.70
N ASN A 110 -9.58 6.73 -11.83
CA ASN A 110 -9.70 8.15 -11.47
C ASN A 110 -8.45 8.64 -10.74
N GLY A 111 -7.88 7.83 -9.83
CA GLY A 111 -6.64 8.12 -9.13
C GLY A 111 -5.46 8.32 -10.09
N ILE A 112 -5.29 7.42 -11.06
CA ILE A 112 -4.23 7.54 -12.07
C ILE A 112 -4.45 8.78 -12.95
N LYS A 113 -5.69 9.00 -13.43
CA LYS A 113 -6.03 10.19 -14.24
C LYS A 113 -5.87 11.51 -13.50
N SER A 114 -5.96 11.49 -12.17
CA SER A 114 -5.74 12.69 -11.34
C SER A 114 -4.26 13.08 -11.23
N ILE A 115 -3.35 12.19 -11.61
CA ILE A 115 -1.92 12.45 -11.63
C ILE A 115 -1.60 13.07 -12.99
N ILE A 116 -1.13 14.31 -12.97
CA ILE A 116 -0.73 15.03 -14.18
C ILE A 116 0.80 15.03 -14.25
N ASN A 117 1.37 14.97 -15.47
CA ASN A 117 2.78 15.29 -15.65
C ASN A 117 2.99 16.78 -15.35
N PRO A 118 3.67 17.14 -14.25
CA PRO A 118 3.80 18.53 -13.81
C PRO A 118 4.57 19.40 -14.82
N PHE A 119 5.28 18.80 -15.78
CA PHE A 119 6.05 19.50 -16.82
C PHE A 119 5.27 19.68 -18.14
N CYS A 120 4.11 19.05 -18.30
CA CYS A 120 3.27 19.19 -19.50
C CYS A 120 2.17 20.26 -19.35
N VAL A 121 2.08 20.91 -18.19
CA VAL A 121 1.08 21.94 -17.92
C VAL A 121 1.64 23.28 -18.39
N PRO A 122 0.87 24.11 -19.12
CA PRO A 122 1.30 25.46 -19.47
C PRO A 122 1.63 26.28 -18.20
N PRO A 123 2.44 27.34 -18.31
CA PRO A 123 2.98 28.12 -17.18
C PRO A 123 1.94 29.01 -16.47
N ARG A 124 0.77 28.46 -16.14
CA ARG A 124 -0.15 29.04 -15.16
C ARG A 124 0.24 28.59 -13.75
N GLN A 125 -0.44 29.15 -12.75
CA GLN A 125 -0.12 29.13 -11.33
C GLN A 125 -0.60 27.91 -10.48
N PRO A 126 -0.84 26.67 -10.97
CA PRO A 126 -0.93 25.53 -10.04
C PRO A 126 0.44 25.19 -9.41
N LEU A 127 0.43 24.83 -8.14
CA LEU A 127 1.63 24.42 -7.40
C LEU A 127 1.57 22.90 -7.21
N PHE A 128 2.24 22.17 -8.10
CA PHE A 128 2.21 20.71 -8.11
C PHE A 128 3.26 20.09 -7.21
N ASN A 129 2.92 18.95 -6.61
CA ASN A 129 3.90 18.04 -6.03
C ASN A 129 4.55 17.19 -7.14
N ILE A 130 5.87 17.26 -7.28
CA ILE A 130 6.63 16.54 -8.31
C ILE A 130 6.48 15.01 -8.21
N VAL A 131 6.38 14.47 -6.99
CA VAL A 131 6.28 13.03 -6.74
C VAL A 131 4.88 12.51 -7.05
N THR A 132 3.84 13.25 -6.66
CA THR A 132 2.45 12.78 -6.79
C THR A 132 1.71 13.35 -7.99
N GLY A 133 2.27 14.33 -8.71
CA GLY A 133 1.63 15.02 -9.84
C GLY A 133 0.29 15.67 -9.49
N ARG A 134 0.07 16.02 -8.22
CA ARG A 134 -1.19 16.60 -7.71
C ARG A 134 -1.00 18.08 -7.41
N ASP A 135 -2.02 18.85 -7.78
CA ASP A 135 -2.12 20.26 -7.44
C ASP A 135 -2.51 20.43 -5.96
N VAL A 136 -2.16 21.57 -5.39
CA VAL A 136 -2.57 21.96 -4.05
C VAL A 136 -3.78 22.89 -4.11
N SER A 137 -4.58 22.92 -3.05
CA SER A 137 -5.64 23.93 -2.91
C SER A 137 -5.04 25.33 -2.89
N ASP A 138 -5.77 26.31 -3.44
CA ASP A 138 -5.37 27.73 -3.50
C ASP A 138 -4.85 28.25 -2.16
N ASN A 139 -5.52 27.91 -1.05
CA ASN A 139 -5.13 28.33 0.30
C ASN A 139 -3.68 27.92 0.67
N VAL A 140 -3.29 26.70 0.29
CA VAL A 140 -1.93 26.18 0.58
C VAL A 140 -0.91 26.75 -0.39
N ARG A 141 -1.29 26.94 -1.65
CA ARG A 141 -0.45 27.62 -2.64
C ARG A 141 -0.12 29.03 -2.14
N ASP A 142 -1.14 29.82 -1.83
CA ASP A 142 -0.99 31.22 -1.47
C ASP A 142 -0.17 31.36 -0.18
N ASP A 143 -0.41 30.49 0.83
CA ASP A 143 0.39 30.47 2.06
C ASP A 143 1.88 30.14 1.81
N LEU A 144 2.17 29.21 0.88
CA LEU A 144 3.55 28.84 0.52
C LEU A 144 4.24 29.93 -0.30
N VAL A 145 3.55 30.51 -1.29
CA VAL A 145 4.07 31.59 -2.14
C VAL A 145 4.34 32.85 -1.31
N ASP A 146 3.40 33.24 -0.44
CA ASP A 146 3.54 34.42 0.40
C ASP A 146 4.38 34.17 1.67
N CYS A 147 4.83 32.93 1.90
CA CYS A 147 5.56 32.58 3.12
C CYS A 147 6.77 33.48 3.36
N GLN A 148 7.56 33.72 2.31
CA GLN A 148 8.73 34.58 2.40
C GLN A 148 8.36 36.05 2.62
N LYS A 149 7.33 36.55 1.92
CA LYS A 149 6.86 37.94 2.04
C LYS A 149 6.37 38.23 3.46
N ILE A 150 5.54 37.36 4.01
CA ILE A 150 5.05 37.47 5.39
C ILE A 150 6.22 37.39 6.39
N GLY A 151 7.18 36.48 6.16
CA GLY A 151 8.37 36.38 7.00
C GLY A 151 9.21 37.66 7.02
N LYS A 152 9.36 38.32 5.88
CA LYS A 152 10.03 39.63 5.79
C LYS A 152 9.29 40.71 6.56
N ILE A 153 7.96 40.78 6.42
CA ILE A 153 7.12 41.75 7.14
C ILE A 153 7.28 41.57 8.65
N TRP A 154 7.21 40.33 9.14
CA TRP A 154 7.36 40.04 10.57
C TRP A 154 8.79 40.29 11.08
N GLY A 155 9.79 40.07 10.22
CA GLY A 155 11.18 40.41 10.54
C GLY A 155 11.37 41.91 10.71
N GLN A 156 10.80 42.72 9.82
CA GLN A 156 10.86 44.17 9.92
C GLN A 156 10.10 44.69 11.15
N GLU A 157 8.86 44.21 11.36
CA GLU A 157 8.06 44.55 12.54
C GLU A 157 8.77 44.18 13.86
N PHE A 158 9.56 43.11 13.86
CA PHE A 158 10.38 42.76 15.02
C PHE A 158 11.51 43.76 15.25
N VAL A 159 12.25 44.13 14.20
CA VAL A 159 13.34 45.11 14.26
C VAL A 159 12.81 46.45 14.75
N ASP A 160 11.72 46.94 14.17
CA ASP A 160 11.11 48.22 14.52
C ASP A 160 10.71 48.25 16.00
N ARG A 161 10.10 47.17 16.51
CA ARG A 161 9.73 47.05 17.93
C ARG A 161 10.93 46.95 18.89
N CYS A 162 12.06 46.43 18.44
CA CYS A 162 13.28 46.40 19.26
C CYS A 162 13.86 47.80 19.45
N PHE A 163 13.62 48.73 18.51
CA PHE A 163 13.99 50.14 18.69
C PHE A 163 13.01 50.90 19.59
N GLU A 164 11.76 50.43 19.74
CA GLU A 164 10.74 51.04 20.60
C GLU A 164 10.77 50.55 22.06
N ASP A 165 11.06 49.27 22.31
CA ASP A 165 11.10 48.64 23.64
C ASP A 165 12.37 47.79 23.80
N GLU A 166 13.28 48.21 24.68
CA GLU A 166 14.54 47.48 24.97
C GLU A 166 14.29 46.04 25.44
N ASN A 167 13.17 45.77 26.12
CA ASN A 167 12.82 44.43 26.60
C ASN A 167 12.15 43.57 25.52
N ARG A 168 11.94 44.11 24.31
CA ARG A 168 11.30 43.36 23.21
C ARG A 168 12.16 42.20 22.73
N PHE A 169 13.49 42.36 22.75
CA PHE A 169 14.44 41.38 22.22
C PHE A 169 14.36 40.04 22.96
N ASP A 170 14.14 40.08 24.28
CA ASP A 170 14.07 38.89 25.13
C ASP A 170 12.73 38.15 25.02
N ARG A 171 11.71 38.76 24.40
CA ARG A 171 10.37 38.18 24.27
C ARG A 171 10.26 37.31 23.00
N PRO A 172 9.49 36.20 23.04
CA PRO A 172 9.33 35.30 21.90
C PRO A 172 8.83 35.99 20.61
N ILE A 173 9.32 35.53 19.46
CA ILE A 173 8.86 35.97 18.13
C ILE A 173 7.59 35.19 17.75
N ARG A 174 6.68 35.85 17.04
CA ARG A 174 5.45 35.22 16.52
C ARG A 174 5.81 34.02 15.66
N ARG A 175 5.27 32.86 16.01
CA ARG A 175 5.38 31.62 15.22
C ARG A 175 4.09 31.38 14.45
N ARG A 176 4.22 30.89 13.21
CA ARG A 176 3.12 30.49 12.35
C ARG A 176 3.32 29.06 11.88
N LYS A 177 2.23 28.31 11.80
CA LYS A 177 2.23 26.99 11.18
C LYS A 177 2.05 27.15 9.67
N VAL A 178 3.10 26.87 8.91
CA VAL A 178 3.06 26.89 7.45
C VAL A 178 2.22 25.70 6.95
N LYS A 179 1.27 25.98 6.06
CA LYS A 179 0.48 24.95 5.38
C LYS A 179 1.37 24.32 4.31
N SER A 180 1.57 23.02 4.39
CA SER A 180 2.41 22.27 3.46
C SER A 180 1.61 21.18 2.75
N PHE A 181 2.21 20.54 1.75
CA PHE A 181 1.62 19.37 1.07
C PHE A 181 1.19 18.25 2.03
N THR A 182 1.88 18.11 3.18
CA THR A 182 1.51 17.13 4.21
C THR A 182 0.21 17.48 4.92
N ALA A 183 -0.15 18.77 5.01
CA ALA A 183 -1.40 19.21 5.61
C ALA A 183 -2.63 18.91 4.72
N ILE A 184 -2.42 18.76 3.41
CA ILE A 184 -3.46 18.39 2.44
C ILE A 184 -3.67 16.87 2.41
N THR A 185 -2.67 16.09 2.81
CA THR A 185 -2.72 14.64 2.70
C THR A 185 -3.68 14.06 3.74
N THR A 186 -4.77 13.45 3.29
CA THR A 186 -5.71 12.74 4.16
C THR A 186 -5.00 11.56 4.80
N LYS A 187 -4.85 11.61 6.12
CA LYS A 187 -4.24 10.51 6.88
C LYS A 187 -5.24 9.37 6.99
N THR A 188 -4.93 8.24 6.38
CA THR A 188 -5.71 7.02 6.59
C THR A 188 -5.37 6.48 7.97
N MET A 189 -6.34 6.47 8.88
CA MET A 189 -6.17 5.90 10.22
C MET A 189 -6.83 4.52 10.26
N ILE A 190 -6.12 3.53 10.81
CA ILE A 190 -6.64 2.18 11.08
C ILE A 190 -6.58 1.90 12.56
N ARG A 191 -7.55 1.13 13.08
CA ARG A 191 -7.45 0.61 14.45
C ARG A 191 -6.43 -0.52 14.49
N GLY A 192 -5.42 -0.37 15.34
CA GLY A 192 -4.46 -1.41 15.66
C GLY A 192 -5.07 -2.49 16.56
N LYS A 193 -4.28 -3.54 16.83
CA LYS A 193 -4.68 -4.64 17.73
C LYS A 193 -4.96 -4.17 19.16
N ASP A 194 -4.32 -3.08 19.58
CA ASP A 194 -4.48 -2.49 20.91
C ASP A 194 -5.58 -1.39 20.92
N GLU A 195 -6.51 -1.43 19.95
CA GLU A 195 -7.57 -0.43 19.70
C GLU A 195 -7.13 1.01 19.42
N LYS A 196 -5.83 1.30 19.50
CA LYS A 196 -5.25 2.60 19.16
C LYS A 196 -5.36 2.88 17.66
N LEU A 197 -5.67 4.14 17.31
CA LEU A 197 -5.65 4.61 15.93
C LEU A 197 -4.20 4.77 15.47
N LEU A 198 -3.83 4.01 14.45
CA LEU A 198 -2.52 4.03 13.80
C LEU A 198 -2.64 4.68 12.42
N GLU A 199 -1.72 5.60 12.11
CA GLU A 199 -1.60 6.19 10.77
C GLU A 199 -1.01 5.17 9.79
N LEU A 200 -1.75 4.86 8.74
CA LEU A 200 -1.29 4.03 7.63
C LEU A 200 -0.35 4.87 6.75
N ARG A 201 0.96 4.74 6.99
CA ARG A 201 1.99 5.41 6.18
C ARG A 201 2.33 4.56 4.97
N GLY A 202 2.17 5.12 3.78
CA GLY A 202 2.71 4.54 2.55
C GLY A 202 4.23 4.60 2.58
N THR A 203 4.89 3.50 2.96
CA THR A 203 6.35 3.40 2.90
C THR A 203 6.78 3.15 1.45
N ARG A 204 7.93 3.68 1.01
CA ARG A 204 8.56 3.32 -0.29
C ARG A 204 8.65 1.80 -0.50
N ASP A 205 8.81 1.07 0.60
CA ASP A 205 8.81 -0.38 0.62
C ASP A 205 7.48 -1.01 0.16
N LEU A 206 6.33 -0.33 0.32
CA LEU A 206 5.04 -0.82 -0.15
C LEU A 206 4.98 -0.89 -1.68
N PHE A 207 5.55 0.08 -2.38
CA PHE A 207 5.67 0.06 -3.84
C PHE A 207 6.63 -1.04 -4.32
N GLY A 208 7.77 -1.20 -3.63
CA GLY A 208 8.69 -2.32 -3.90
C GLY A 208 8.04 -3.68 -3.67
N ARG A 209 7.22 -3.82 -2.63
CA ARG A 209 6.43 -5.02 -2.32
C ARG A 209 5.34 -5.28 -3.37
N LEU A 210 4.68 -4.25 -3.89
CA LEU A 210 3.69 -4.40 -4.97
C LEU A 210 4.36 -4.81 -6.29
N LEU A 211 5.52 -4.23 -6.61
CA LEU A 211 6.31 -4.60 -7.78
C LEU A 211 6.77 -6.06 -7.69
N TYR A 212 7.24 -6.48 -6.52
CA TYR A 212 7.64 -7.87 -6.26
C TYR A 212 6.48 -8.87 -6.37
N ILE A 213 5.25 -8.46 -6.04
CA ILE A 213 4.05 -9.29 -6.20
C ILE A 213 3.59 -9.33 -7.67
N SER A 214 3.95 -8.34 -8.48
CA SER A 214 3.60 -8.25 -9.91
C SER A 214 4.60 -8.93 -10.86
N ILE A 215 5.70 -9.47 -10.34
CA ILE A 215 6.73 -10.23 -11.06
C ILE A 215 6.64 -11.69 -10.60
#